data_AF-W2TCB1-F1
#
_entry.id   AF-W2TCB1-F1
#
_cell.length_a   1.000
_cell.length_b   1.000
_cell.length_c   1.000
_cell.angle_alpha   90.00
_cell.angle_beta   90.00
_cell.angle_gamma   90.00
#
_symmetry.space_group_name_H-M   'P 1'
#
loop_
_entity.id
_entity.type
_entity.pdbx_description
1 polymer ?
#
loop_
_entity_poly.entity_id
_entity_poly.type
_entity_poly.pdbx_seq_one_letter_code
_entity_poly.pdbx_strand_id
1 'polypeptide(L)'
;KCLPKPPLPSLDHCLDRYLEYVGVVAEGQNRDVLSTVHAVEEFRKNGLTYQRRLQQLSESEINWINQFWLPEMYLRIRLPLPVNISPAYIFPQQHFKDEEDWLRSTARNFPSEICCFLPHCIIFRYTAFLIRGMLEYKNKIDT
;
A
#
# COMPACT_ATOMS: atom_id res chain seq x y z
N LYS A 1 -5.94 9.78 -20.83
CA LYS A 1 -6.76 10.08 -19.63
C LYS A 1 -5.84 10.07 -18.41
N CYS A 2 -5.82 11.15 -17.62
CA CYS A 2 -5.09 11.18 -16.35
C CYS A 2 -5.85 10.37 -15.29
N LEU A 3 -5.12 9.80 -14.34
CA LEU A 3 -5.72 9.07 -13.21
C LEU A 3 -6.38 10.07 -12.25
N PRO A 4 -7.52 9.70 -11.63
CA PRO A 4 -8.12 10.55 -10.60
C PRO A 4 -7.22 10.62 -9.37
N LYS A 5 -7.17 11.79 -8.72
CA LYS A 5 -6.48 12.01 -7.44
C LYS A 5 -7.01 11.05 -6.35
N PRO A 6 -6.19 10.67 -5.35
CA PRO A 6 -6.68 9.85 -4.25
C PRO A 6 -7.78 10.61 -3.49
N PRO A 7 -8.95 9.99 -3.25
CA PRO A 7 -10.04 10.67 -2.58
C PRO A 7 -9.71 10.93 -1.11
N LEU A 8 -10.20 12.05 -0.57
CA LEU A 8 -10.15 12.36 0.84
C LEU A 8 -11.54 12.15 1.46
N PRO A 9 -11.77 11.06 2.22
CA PRO A 9 -13.04 10.82 2.90
C PRO A 9 -13.33 11.90 3.96
N SER A 10 -14.60 12.07 4.34
CA SER A 10 -14.97 12.98 5.42
C SER A 10 -14.46 12.45 6.77
N LEU A 11 -14.20 13.36 7.71
CA LEU A 11 -13.73 13.01 9.05
C LEU A 11 -14.74 12.08 9.74
N ASP A 12 -16.03 12.42 9.71
CA ASP A 12 -17.08 11.62 10.35
C ASP A 12 -17.13 10.20 9.79
N HIS A 13 -17.08 10.06 8.46
CA HIS A 13 -17.07 8.74 7.82
C HIS A 13 -15.89 7.89 8.29
N CYS A 14 -14.68 8.48 8.40
CA CYS A 14 -13.50 7.77 8.90
C CYS A 14 -13.64 7.35 10.36
N LEU A 15 -14.16 8.22 11.22
CA LEU A 15 -14.30 7.96 12.65
C LEU A 15 -15.39 6.93 12.93
N ASP A 16 -16.52 6.99 12.23
CA ASP A 16 -17.61 6.02 12.36
C ASP A 16 -17.14 4.62 11.95
N ARG A 17 -16.46 4.52 10.80
CA ARG A 17 -15.85 3.26 10.34
C ARG A 17 -14.78 2.75 11.31
N TYR A 18 -13.98 3.64 11.89
CA TYR A 18 -12.99 3.27 12.89
C TYR A 18 -13.63 2.64 14.12
N LEU A 19 -14.71 3.23 14.65
CA LEU A 19 -15.43 2.69 15.80
C LEU A 19 -16.06 1.32 15.51
N GLU A 20 -16.60 1.11 14.30
CA GLU A 20 -17.09 -0.20 13.87
C GLU A 20 -15.98 -1.27 13.91
N TYR A 21 -14.78 -0.96 13.39
CA TYR A 21 -13.64 -1.89 13.45
C TYR A 21 -13.13 -2.12 14.87
N VAL A 22 -13.08 -1.07 15.69
CA VAL A 22 -12.70 -1.18 17.11
C VAL A 22 -13.64 -2.13 17.84
N GLY A 23 -14.95 -2.05 17.60
CA GLY A 23 -15.93 -2.96 18.18
C GLY A 23 -15.60 -4.42 17.91
N VAL A 24 -15.34 -4.76 16.64
CA VAL A 24 -15.00 -6.14 16.22
C VAL A 24 -13.70 -6.64 16.87
N VAL A 25 -12.66 -5.80 16.91
CA VAL A 25 -11.35 -6.18 17.48
C VAL A 25 -11.42 -6.31 19.00
N ALA A 26 -12.14 -5.41 19.67
CA ALA A 26 -12.29 -5.41 21.11
C ALA A 26 -13.13 -6.60 21.61
N GLU A 27 -14.21 -6.93 20.92
CA GLU A 27 -15.02 -8.13 21.19
C GLU A 27 -14.17 -9.40 21.09
N GLY A 28 -13.37 -9.53 20.03
CA GLY A 28 -12.45 -10.66 19.84
C GLY A 28 -11.35 -10.77 20.91
N GLN A 29 -11.10 -9.70 21.68
CA GLN A 29 -10.09 -9.67 22.75
C GLN A 29 -10.71 -9.51 24.16
N ASN A 30 -12.04 -9.52 24.27
CA ASN A 30 -12.79 -9.27 25.51
C ASN A 30 -12.37 -7.97 26.23
N ARG A 31 -12.20 -6.88 25.47
CA ARG A 31 -11.79 -5.56 25.97
C ARG A 31 -12.94 -4.55 25.92
N ASP A 32 -12.90 -3.58 26.83
CA ASP A 32 -13.81 -2.43 26.81
C ASP A 32 -13.40 -1.38 25.75
N VAL A 33 -14.40 -0.72 25.16
CA VAL A 33 -14.27 0.29 24.10
C VAL A 33 -14.63 1.70 24.56
N LEU A 34 -15.17 1.87 25.77
CA LEU A 34 -15.69 3.17 26.25
C LEU A 34 -14.65 4.29 26.18
N SER A 35 -13.40 4.00 26.56
CA SER A 35 -12.31 4.98 26.50
C SER A 35 -11.98 5.42 25.07
N THR A 36 -12.01 4.48 24.12
CA THR A 36 -11.80 4.77 22.69
C THR A 36 -12.94 5.59 22.11
N VAL A 37 -14.20 5.25 22.44
CA VAL A 37 -15.37 6.03 22.01
C VAL A 37 -15.27 7.47 22.50
N HIS A 38 -14.92 7.68 23.78
CA HIS A 38 -14.74 9.02 24.32
C HIS A 38 -13.63 9.80 23.61
N ALA A 39 -12.47 9.16 23.36
CA ALA A 39 -11.37 9.79 22.64
C ALA A 39 -11.73 10.15 21.19
N VAL A 40 -12.51 9.31 20.50
CA VAL A 40 -12.99 9.58 19.14
C VAL A 40 -13.93 10.79 19.13
N GLU A 41 -14.85 10.90 20.08
CA GLU A 41 -15.78 12.05 20.15
C GLU A 41 -15.07 13.37 20.50
N GLU A 42 -14.03 13.32 21.33
CA GLU A 42 -13.16 14.47 21.57
C GLU A 42 -12.39 14.85 20.28
N PHE A 43 -11.82 13.85 19.60
CA PHE A 43 -11.09 14.07 18.36
C PHE A 43 -12.01 14.53 17.22
N ARG A 44 -13.29 14.14 17.18
CA ARG A 44 -14.25 14.61 16.16
C ARG A 44 -14.36 16.14 16.15
N LYS A 45 -14.31 16.77 17.33
CA LYS A 45 -14.36 18.24 17.49
C LYS A 45 -13.04 18.91 17.07
N ASN A 46 -11.92 18.40 17.56
CA ASN A 46 -10.59 18.98 17.33
C ASN A 46 -10.02 18.64 15.93
N GLY A 47 -10.47 17.53 15.37
CA GLY A 47 -10.01 16.90 14.13
C GLY A 47 -10.32 17.70 12.87
N LEU A 48 -11.32 18.58 12.92
CA LEU A 48 -11.71 19.44 11.80
C LEU A 48 -10.55 20.33 11.32
N THR A 49 -9.68 20.74 12.23
CA THR A 49 -8.48 21.53 11.88
C THR A 49 -7.53 20.72 11.00
N TYR A 50 -7.34 19.44 11.30
CA TYR A 50 -6.49 18.55 10.51
C TYR A 50 -7.15 18.17 9.19
N GLN A 51 -8.48 17.92 9.19
CA GLN A 51 -9.23 17.64 7.96
C GLN A 51 -9.10 18.79 6.94
N ARG A 52 -9.18 20.05 7.39
CA ARG A 52 -8.99 21.22 6.50
C ARG A 52 -7.57 21.28 5.92
N ARG A 53 -6.55 20.97 6.72
CA ARG A 53 -5.17 20.92 6.23
C ARG A 53 -4.97 19.78 5.22
N LEU A 54 -5.57 18.62 5.44
CA LEU A 54 -5.56 17.51 4.49
C LEU A 54 -6.28 17.86 3.18
N GLN A 55 -7.39 18.60 3.26
CA GLN A 55 -8.08 19.12 2.06
C GLN A 55 -7.17 20.01 1.24
N GLN A 56 -6.50 20.99 1.88
CA GLN A 56 -5.53 21.86 1.22
C GLN A 56 -4.39 21.06 0.55
N LEU A 57 -3.85 20.05 1.23
CA LEU A 57 -2.83 19.16 0.66
C LEU A 57 -3.36 18.34 -0.52
N SER A 58 -4.60 17.85 -0.43
CA SER A 58 -5.24 17.09 -1.52
C SER A 58 -5.48 17.91 -2.79
N GLU A 59 -5.69 19.23 -2.62
CA GLU A 59 -5.84 20.17 -3.71
C GLU A 59 -4.49 20.50 -4.35
N SER A 60 -3.45 20.75 -3.54
CA SER A 60 -2.12 21.14 -4.02
C SER A 60 -1.34 19.99 -4.68
N GLU A 61 -1.51 18.76 -4.22
CA GLU A 61 -0.71 17.62 -4.67
C GLU A 61 -1.49 16.67 -5.58
N ILE A 62 -0.78 16.00 -6.49
CA ILE A 62 -1.36 14.94 -7.33
C ILE A 62 -1.62 13.68 -6.48
N ASN A 63 -0.73 13.37 -5.55
CA ASN A 63 -0.86 12.27 -4.59
C ASN A 63 -0.46 12.70 -3.18
N TRP A 64 -1.42 13.30 -2.48
CA TRP A 64 -1.21 13.85 -1.15
C TRP A 64 -0.86 12.80 -0.09
N ILE A 65 -1.24 11.53 -0.27
CA ILE A 65 -1.04 10.49 0.75
C ILE A 65 0.37 9.88 0.68
N ASN A 66 1.02 9.91 -0.47
CA ASN A 66 2.31 9.23 -0.68
C ASN A 66 3.43 9.78 0.21
N GLN A 67 3.41 11.09 0.52
CA GLN A 67 4.36 11.72 1.43
C GLN A 67 4.30 11.17 2.86
N PHE A 68 3.14 10.65 3.28
CA PHE A 68 2.95 10.03 4.60
C PHE A 68 3.17 8.52 4.54
N TRP A 69 2.59 7.87 3.52
CA TRP A 69 2.56 6.43 3.43
C TRP A 69 3.95 5.81 3.17
N LEU A 70 4.70 6.33 2.20
CA LEU A 70 5.99 5.75 1.82
C LEU A 70 7.03 5.79 2.98
N PRO A 71 7.18 6.91 3.72
CA PRO A 71 8.08 6.94 4.86
C PRO A 71 7.66 6.00 5.99
N GLU A 72 6.39 6.03 6.40
CA GLU A 72 5.93 5.25 7.56
C GLU A 72 5.86 3.75 7.27
N MET A 73 5.49 3.36 6.05
CA MET A 73 5.35 1.94 5.70
C MET A 73 6.66 1.26 5.33
N TYR A 74 7.69 2.01 4.94
CA TYR A 74 8.96 1.40 4.50
C TYR A 74 10.19 2.13 5.01
N LEU A 75 10.33 3.43 4.75
CA LEU A 75 11.64 4.10 4.89
C LEU A 75 12.05 4.33 6.35
N ARG A 76 11.09 4.45 7.27
CA ARG A 76 11.36 4.67 8.70
C ARG A 76 11.45 3.37 9.50
N ILE A 77 10.97 2.25 8.95
CA ILE A 77 11.03 0.96 9.63
C ILE A 77 12.49 0.50 9.71
N ARG A 78 12.94 0.16 10.93
CA ARG A 78 14.33 -0.26 11.22
C ARG A 78 14.49 -1.78 11.33
N LEU A 79 13.44 -2.54 11.02
CA LEU A 79 13.51 -4.00 10.96
C LEU A 79 14.30 -4.43 9.71
N PRO A 80 15.03 -5.55 9.77
CA PRO A 80 15.77 -6.05 8.63
C PRO A 80 14.81 -6.40 7.48
N LEU A 81 15.19 -6.06 6.24
CA LEU A 81 14.37 -6.28 5.06
C LEU A 81 13.99 -7.76 4.83
N PRO A 82 14.92 -8.73 4.97
CA PRO A 82 14.58 -10.14 4.85
C PRO A 82 13.48 -10.52 5.85
N VAL A 83 12.51 -11.31 5.39
CA VAL A 83 11.35 -11.80 6.17
C VAL A 83 10.33 -10.72 6.54
N ASN A 84 10.75 -9.53 6.98
CA ASN A 84 9.82 -8.54 7.53
C ASN A 84 9.18 -7.64 6.47
N ILE A 85 9.93 -7.26 5.43
CA ILE A 85 9.51 -6.22 4.46
C ILE A 85 9.53 -6.73 3.03
N SER A 86 10.53 -7.54 2.67
CA SER A 86 10.69 -8.05 1.31
C SER A 86 9.92 -9.37 1.11
N PRO A 87 8.75 -9.35 0.44
CA PRO A 87 8.10 -10.60 0.07
C PRO A 87 8.94 -11.36 -0.96
N ALA A 88 8.93 -12.68 -0.88
CA ALA A 88 9.60 -13.54 -1.85
C ALA A 88 8.57 -14.36 -2.63
N TYR A 89 8.86 -14.59 -3.91
CA TYR A 89 8.12 -15.55 -4.73
C TYR A 89 8.93 -16.82 -4.85
N ILE A 90 8.29 -17.96 -4.60
CA ILE A 90 8.88 -19.28 -4.78
C ILE A 90 8.25 -19.88 -6.03
N PHE A 91 9.07 -20.12 -7.05
CA PHE A 91 8.64 -20.75 -8.29
C PHE A 91 8.68 -22.27 -8.17
N PRO A 92 7.91 -23.00 -9.00
CA PRO A 92 7.97 -24.45 -9.04
C PRO A 92 9.41 -24.94 -9.25
N GLN A 93 9.78 -25.97 -8.51
CA GLN A 93 11.12 -26.56 -8.58
C GLN A 93 11.43 -26.97 -10.02
N GLN A 94 12.48 -26.36 -10.58
CA GLN A 94 13.00 -26.71 -11.89
C GLN A 94 14.03 -27.84 -11.73
N HIS A 95 13.99 -28.81 -12.64
CA HIS A 95 14.97 -29.89 -12.69
C HIS A 95 15.96 -29.57 -13.81
N PHE A 96 17.23 -29.39 -13.44
CA PHE A 96 18.31 -29.14 -14.38
C PHE A 96 19.20 -30.37 -14.48
N LYS A 97 19.58 -30.74 -15.71
CA LYS A 97 20.43 -31.92 -15.94
C LYS A 97 21.89 -31.64 -15.64
N ASP A 98 22.36 -30.45 -15.99
CA ASP A 98 23.73 -29.97 -15.84
C ASP A 98 23.74 -28.43 -15.69
N GLU A 99 24.94 -27.87 -15.48
CA GLU A 99 25.13 -26.42 -15.33
C GLU A 99 24.75 -25.65 -16.61
N GLU A 100 24.96 -26.22 -17.79
CA GLU A 100 24.64 -25.58 -19.07
C GLU A 100 23.11 -25.46 -19.27
N ASP A 101 22.35 -26.47 -18.86
CA ASP A 101 20.88 -26.45 -18.85
C ASP A 101 20.33 -25.41 -17.85
N TRP A 102 20.95 -25.26 -16.68
CA TRP A 102 20.63 -24.20 -15.72
C TRP A 102 20.88 -22.80 -16.30
N LEU A 103 22.06 -22.57 -16.91
CA LEU A 103 22.42 -21.31 -17.53
C LEU A 103 21.50 -20.98 -18.71
N ARG A 104 21.20 -21.96 -19.57
CA ARG A 104 20.29 -21.80 -20.72
C ARG A 104 18.86 -21.49 -20.28
N SER A 105 18.37 -22.15 -19.24
CA SER A 105 17.05 -21.86 -18.66
C SER A 105 17.01 -20.45 -18.08
N THR A 106 18.05 -20.04 -17.33
CA THR A 106 18.18 -18.69 -16.79
C THR A 106 18.19 -17.65 -17.91
N ALA A 107 19.03 -17.83 -18.94
CA ALA A 107 19.11 -16.93 -20.09
C ALA A 107 17.80 -16.85 -20.90
N ARG A 108 17.00 -17.93 -20.94
CA ARG A 108 15.68 -17.95 -21.59
C ARG A 108 14.63 -17.20 -20.78
N ASN A 109 14.61 -17.40 -19.46
CA ASN A 109 13.57 -16.84 -18.58
C ASN A 109 13.84 -15.37 -18.21
N PHE A 110 15.11 -14.96 -18.13
CA PHE A 110 15.52 -13.60 -17.81
C PHE A 110 14.87 -12.52 -18.70
N PRO A 111 14.89 -12.61 -20.05
CA PRO A 111 14.23 -11.62 -20.91
C PRO A 111 12.69 -11.67 -20.82
N SER A 112 12.07 -12.84 -20.62
CA SER A 112 10.61 -12.93 -20.46
C SER A 112 10.12 -12.37 -19.13
N GLU A 113 10.88 -12.57 -18.05
CA GLU A 113 10.56 -12.04 -16.72
C GLU A 113 10.71 -10.51 -16.70
N ILE A 114 11.78 -9.96 -17.28
CA ILE A 114 11.94 -8.50 -17.44
C ILE A 114 10.79 -7.91 -18.26
N CYS A 115 10.34 -8.60 -19.31
CA CYS A 115 9.23 -8.13 -20.15
C CYS A 115 7.90 -8.07 -19.38
N CYS A 116 7.66 -8.99 -18.42
CA CYS A 116 6.50 -8.95 -17.53
C CYS A 116 6.52 -7.78 -16.53
N PHE A 117 7.68 -7.20 -16.24
CA PHE A 117 7.84 -6.02 -15.38
C PHE A 117 7.93 -4.70 -16.15
N LEU A 118 7.95 -4.74 -17.49
CA LEU A 118 7.81 -3.54 -18.31
C LEU A 118 6.36 -3.06 -18.27
N PRO A 119 6.12 -1.73 -18.17
CA PRO A 119 4.79 -1.14 -17.94
C PRO A 119 3.76 -1.39 -19.06
N HIS A 120 4.13 -2.07 -20.14
CA HIS A 120 3.26 -2.42 -21.26
C HIS A 120 2.75 -3.88 -21.26
N CYS A 121 3.17 -4.75 -20.33
CA CYS A 121 2.72 -6.14 -20.31
C CYS A 121 1.64 -6.41 -19.26
N ILE A 122 0.48 -6.86 -19.75
CA ILE A 122 -0.81 -6.96 -19.05
C ILE A 122 -0.90 -8.29 -18.28
N ILE A 123 -0.20 -8.46 -17.16
CA ILE A 123 -0.48 -9.57 -16.22
C ILE A 123 -0.32 -9.09 -14.77
N PHE A 124 -1.09 -8.09 -14.37
CA PHE A 124 -1.29 -7.73 -12.96
C PHE A 124 -2.76 -7.35 -12.79
N ARG A 125 -3.65 -8.36 -12.73
CA ARG A 125 -5.10 -8.13 -12.62
C ARG A 125 -5.74 -8.54 -11.30
N TYR A 126 -5.06 -9.22 -10.38
CA TYR A 126 -5.72 -9.69 -9.15
C TYR A 126 -5.04 -9.35 -7.80
N THR A 127 -3.75 -9.04 -7.77
CA THR A 127 -3.07 -8.46 -6.57
C THR A 127 -2.74 -6.97 -6.72
N ALA A 128 -3.16 -6.37 -7.84
CA ALA A 128 -2.61 -5.13 -8.35
C ALA A 128 -3.27 -3.85 -7.84
N PHE A 129 -4.39 -3.87 -7.13
CA PHE A 129 -5.06 -2.60 -6.81
C PHE A 129 -4.29 -1.70 -5.85
N LEU A 130 -3.55 -2.26 -4.89
CA LEU A 130 -2.71 -1.49 -3.97
C LEU A 130 -1.37 -1.11 -4.62
N ILE A 131 -0.67 -2.08 -5.22
CA ILE A 131 0.69 -1.87 -5.75
C ILE A 131 0.66 -1.07 -7.07
N ARG A 132 -0.31 -1.29 -7.96
CA ARG A 132 -0.44 -0.56 -9.23
C ARG A 132 -0.81 0.89 -9.01
N GLY A 133 -1.69 1.19 -8.05
CA GLY A 133 -1.97 2.56 -7.65
C GLY A 133 -0.68 3.29 -7.27
N MET A 134 0.12 2.69 -6.38
CA MET A 134 1.32 3.34 -5.86
C MET A 134 2.48 3.43 -6.88
N LEU A 135 2.66 2.41 -7.73
CA LEU A 135 3.68 2.43 -8.79
C LEU A 135 3.30 3.32 -9.98
N GLU A 136 2.03 3.33 -10.42
CA GLU A 136 1.58 4.23 -11.49
C GLU A 136 1.59 5.69 -11.02
N TYR A 137 1.36 5.96 -9.73
CA TYR A 137 1.51 7.29 -9.16
C TYR A 137 2.97 7.77 -9.09
N LYS A 138 3.89 6.90 -8.67
CA LYS A 138 5.32 7.25 -8.62
C LYS A 138 5.88 7.54 -10.02
N ASN A 139 5.61 6.65 -10.98
CA ASN A 139 6.15 6.77 -12.34
C ASN A 139 5.56 7.93 -13.17
N LYS A 140 4.44 8.54 -12.74
CA LYS A 140 3.84 9.73 -13.40
C LYS A 140 4.17 11.06 -12.73
N ILE A 141 4.76 11.05 -11.53
CA ILE A 141 5.18 12.27 -10.82
C ILE A 141 6.65 12.59 -11.13
N ASP A 142 7.45 11.58 -11.48
CA ASP A 142 8.85 11.74 -11.91
C ASP A 142 9.01 12.13 -13.41
N THR A 143 7.95 12.61 -14.08
CA THR A 143 7.97 13.22 -15.43
C THR A 143 7.28 14.57 -15.43
#